data_AF-A0A6P0XUT0-F1
#
_entry.id   AF-A0A6P0XUT0-F1
#
_cell.length_a   1.000
_cell.length_b   1.000
_cell.length_c   1.000
_cell.angle_alpha   90.00
_cell.angle_beta   90.00
_cell.angle_gamma   90.00
#
_symmetry.space_group_name_H-M   'P 1'
#
loop_
_entity.id
_entity.type
_entity.pdbx_description
1 polymer ?
#
loop_
_entity_poly.entity_id
_entity_poly.type
_entity_poly.pdbx_seq_one_letter_code
_entity_poly.pdbx_strand_id
1 'polypeptide(L)'
;MPELISKITNLTGVDVSDNQLTTLPESISKLTNLTGVDVSGNKLTTLPESISKLTNLNKLYLSRNQLTKLPESISKLTNLTGLYLSRNQLTKLPESISKLTNLTTLYLHLNQLTTLPESITKLNNLTALGLSGNQLRKLPESITKLTNLTELDLNRNQLTTLPESITKLTNLTGLYLSFNKLTKLPESIIKLTNLTELDLSNNQLTKLSESITKFTNLTELYLHDNPLENPPIEIAEKGIKAIREFFPQIEKEGTDYLYEAKLLIIGEGGAGKTTLANKIQNPDYQLKEEDTTKGIEVYQWNFQTANQHDLQMNIWDFGGQEIYHATHQFFLTKRSLYILVADTRKEDTDFYYWLNAVEFLSDNSPLLIIKNEKQERTREINQRALQGQFSNIKEILATN
;
A
#
# COMPACT_ATOMS: atom_id res chain seq x y z
N MET A 1 -8.36 -39.71 3.23
CA MET A 1 -7.66 -40.55 2.23
C MET A 1 -7.77 -41.99 2.70
N PRO A 2 -8.31 -42.93 1.90
CA PRO A 2 -8.50 -44.31 2.34
C PRO A 2 -7.17 -45.00 2.62
N GLU A 3 -7.06 -45.81 3.67
CA GLU A 3 -5.84 -46.58 3.98
C GLU A 3 -5.43 -47.52 2.83
N LEU A 4 -6.41 -47.95 2.01
CA LEU A 4 -6.20 -48.83 0.86
C LEU A 4 -5.24 -48.26 -0.18
N ILE A 5 -5.09 -46.93 -0.27
CA ILE A 5 -4.12 -46.31 -1.19
C ILE A 5 -2.69 -46.76 -0.89
N SER A 6 -2.40 -47.11 0.36
CA SER A 6 -1.08 -47.58 0.81
C SER A 6 -0.70 -48.95 0.26
N LYS A 7 -1.63 -49.65 -0.42
CA LYS A 7 -1.37 -50.91 -1.13
C LYS A 7 -0.82 -50.71 -2.55
N ILE A 8 -0.93 -49.50 -3.11
CA ILE A 8 -0.50 -49.19 -4.49
C ILE A 8 0.94 -48.65 -4.46
N THR A 9 1.90 -49.49 -4.09
CA THR A 9 3.28 -49.07 -3.75
C THR A 9 4.10 -48.51 -4.91
N ASN A 10 3.66 -48.71 -6.15
CA ASN A 10 4.32 -48.19 -7.35
C ASN A 10 3.89 -46.76 -7.72
N LEU A 11 3.05 -46.11 -6.93
CA LEU A 11 2.64 -44.73 -7.16
C LEU A 11 3.85 -43.79 -7.07
N THR A 12 3.97 -42.94 -8.08
CA THR A 12 4.97 -41.86 -8.16
C THR A 12 4.35 -40.48 -7.91
N GLY A 13 3.04 -40.34 -8.11
CA GLY A 13 2.29 -39.13 -7.82
C GLY A 13 1.01 -39.44 -7.06
N VAL A 14 0.65 -38.57 -6.11
CA VAL A 14 -0.67 -38.54 -5.49
C VAL A 14 -1.19 -37.13 -5.56
N ASP A 15 -2.40 -36.97 -6.11
CA ASP A 15 -3.16 -35.73 -6.05
C ASP A 15 -4.51 -36.02 -5.38
N VAL A 16 -4.72 -35.37 -4.25
CA VAL A 16 -5.97 -35.36 -3.49
C VAL A 16 -6.33 -33.92 -3.10
N SER A 17 -5.97 -32.97 -3.95
CA SER A 17 -6.24 -31.54 -3.78
C SER A 17 -7.74 -31.23 -3.79
N ASP A 18 -8.14 -30.08 -3.23
CA ASP A 18 -9.51 -29.57 -3.21
C ASP A 18 -10.54 -30.56 -2.63
N ASN A 19 -10.19 -31.17 -1.51
CA ASN A 19 -11.00 -32.15 -0.79
C ASN A 19 -11.32 -31.67 0.64
N GLN A 20 -11.87 -32.57 1.47
CA GLN A 20 -12.23 -32.29 2.87
C GLN A 20 -11.31 -33.03 3.86
N LEU A 21 -10.07 -33.34 3.46
CA LEU A 21 -9.14 -34.08 4.31
C LEU A 21 -8.75 -33.25 5.53
N THR A 22 -8.99 -33.78 6.72
CA THR A 22 -8.55 -33.18 7.99
C THR A 22 -7.18 -33.71 8.43
N THR A 23 -6.80 -34.89 7.96
CA THR A 23 -5.49 -35.51 8.22
C THR A 23 -4.97 -36.26 6.99
N LEU A 24 -3.64 -36.40 6.94
CA LEU A 24 -2.98 -37.39 6.10
C LEU A 24 -2.70 -38.65 6.93
N PRO A 25 -3.07 -39.84 6.44
CA PRO A 25 -2.86 -41.07 7.20
C PRO A 25 -1.37 -41.41 7.25
N GLU A 26 -0.90 -41.94 8.39
CA GLU A 26 0.48 -42.43 8.59
C GLU A 26 0.89 -43.46 7.51
N SER A 27 -0.09 -44.19 6.97
CA SER A 27 0.09 -45.17 5.90
C SER A 27 0.59 -44.58 4.58
N ILE A 28 0.51 -43.26 4.36
CA ILE A 28 1.10 -42.60 3.19
C ILE A 28 2.59 -42.94 3.07
N SER A 29 3.25 -43.15 4.21
CA SER A 29 4.68 -43.46 4.30
C SER A 29 5.10 -44.80 3.68
N LYS A 30 4.13 -45.65 3.30
CA LYS A 30 4.40 -46.88 2.53
C LYS A 30 4.62 -46.62 1.04
N LEU A 31 4.22 -45.46 0.53
CA LEU A 31 4.33 -45.08 -0.88
C LEU A 31 5.69 -44.43 -1.15
N THR A 32 6.78 -45.15 -0.91
CA THR A 32 8.15 -44.60 -0.94
C THR A 32 8.63 -44.15 -2.32
N ASN A 33 7.93 -44.55 -3.39
CA ASN A 33 8.24 -44.15 -4.77
C ASN A 33 7.66 -42.79 -5.16
N LEU A 34 6.92 -42.12 -4.25
CA LEU A 34 6.34 -40.82 -4.53
C LEU A 34 7.41 -39.75 -4.77
N THR A 35 7.25 -39.05 -5.89
CA THR A 35 8.03 -37.89 -6.31
C THR A 35 7.21 -36.61 -6.25
N GLY A 36 5.88 -36.70 -6.28
CA GLY A 36 4.96 -35.58 -6.13
C GLY A 36 3.77 -35.91 -5.24
N VAL A 37 3.46 -35.05 -4.28
CA VAL A 37 2.25 -35.13 -3.46
C VAL A 37 1.55 -33.79 -3.46
N ASP A 38 0.31 -33.77 -3.94
CA ASP A 38 -0.60 -32.64 -3.85
C ASP A 38 -1.77 -32.94 -2.93
N VAL A 39 -1.85 -32.17 -1.86
CA VAL A 39 -2.90 -32.22 -0.83
C VAL A 39 -3.42 -30.81 -0.56
N SER A 40 -3.25 -29.90 -1.53
CA SER A 40 -3.69 -28.52 -1.42
C SER A 40 -5.21 -28.41 -1.32
N GLY A 41 -5.76 -27.29 -0.84
CA GLY A 41 -7.22 -27.08 -0.79
C GLY A 41 -7.95 -28.05 0.16
N ASN A 42 -7.35 -28.41 1.28
CA ASN A 42 -7.91 -29.32 2.27
C ASN A 42 -8.05 -28.63 3.65
N LYS A 43 -8.29 -29.42 4.71
CA LYS A 43 -8.45 -28.95 6.10
C LYS A 43 -7.36 -29.51 7.02
N LEU A 44 -6.17 -29.78 6.49
CA LEU A 44 -5.07 -30.36 7.26
C LEU A 44 -4.59 -29.36 8.32
N THR A 45 -4.58 -29.77 9.59
CA THR A 45 -4.04 -28.96 10.70
C THR A 45 -2.59 -29.31 11.02
N THR A 46 -2.14 -30.53 10.66
CA THR A 46 -0.78 -31.03 10.85
C THR A 46 -0.37 -31.94 9.70
N LEU A 47 0.94 -32.09 9.51
CA LEU A 47 1.52 -33.18 8.73
C LEU A 47 1.97 -34.32 9.66
N PRO A 48 1.75 -35.60 9.28
CA PRO A 48 2.27 -36.73 10.04
C PRO A 48 3.80 -36.78 9.99
N GLU A 49 4.45 -37.19 11.08
CA GLU A 49 5.92 -37.35 11.12
C GLU A 49 6.41 -38.40 10.10
N SER A 50 5.54 -39.35 9.73
CA SER A 50 5.85 -40.36 8.73
C SER A 50 6.02 -39.82 7.31
N ILE A 51 5.62 -38.57 7.03
CA ILE A 51 5.87 -37.94 5.73
C ILE A 51 7.35 -38.00 5.37
N SER A 52 8.22 -37.95 6.39
CA SER A 52 9.67 -38.00 6.29
C SER A 52 10.25 -39.30 5.69
N LYS A 53 9.44 -40.36 5.53
CA LYS A 53 9.84 -41.59 4.82
C LYS A 53 9.76 -41.46 3.30
N LEU A 54 9.10 -40.43 2.78
CA LEU A 54 8.92 -40.20 1.34
C LEU A 54 10.14 -39.49 0.75
N THR A 55 11.33 -40.07 0.91
CA THR A 55 12.61 -39.42 0.59
C THR A 55 12.80 -39.13 -0.89
N ASN A 56 12.00 -39.72 -1.78
CA ASN A 56 12.03 -39.47 -3.22
C ASN A 56 11.19 -38.25 -3.66
N LEU A 57 10.51 -37.57 -2.71
CA LEU A 57 9.70 -36.41 -3.03
C LEU A 57 10.55 -35.27 -3.60
N ASN A 58 10.15 -34.81 -4.78
CA ASN A 58 10.66 -33.61 -5.43
C ASN A 58 9.74 -32.42 -5.18
N LYS A 59 8.42 -32.62 -5.21
CA LYS A 59 7.44 -31.54 -5.03
C LYS A 59 6.39 -31.92 -3.99
N LEU A 60 6.12 -31.00 -3.07
CA LEU A 60 5.10 -31.15 -2.03
C LEU A 60 4.19 -29.92 -2.01
N TYR A 61 2.93 -30.12 -2.37
CA TYR A 61 1.91 -29.08 -2.42
C TYR A 61 0.94 -29.20 -1.24
N LEU A 62 0.96 -28.19 -0.38
CA LEU A 62 0.22 -28.12 0.89
C LEU A 62 -0.57 -26.81 1.02
N SER A 63 -0.66 -26.03 -0.05
CA SER A 63 -1.33 -24.74 -0.03
C SER A 63 -2.81 -24.85 0.32
N ARG A 64 -3.42 -23.78 0.86
CA ARG A 64 -4.85 -23.73 1.22
C ARG A 64 -5.23 -24.86 2.20
N ASN A 65 -4.54 -24.90 3.34
CA ASN A 65 -4.80 -25.81 4.46
C ASN A 65 -4.83 -25.00 5.77
N GLN A 66 -4.82 -25.68 6.92
CA GLN A 66 -4.87 -25.07 8.26
C GLN A 66 -3.61 -25.41 9.07
N LEU A 67 -2.47 -25.66 8.39
CA LEU A 67 -1.23 -26.06 9.05
C LEU A 67 -0.73 -24.94 9.96
N THR A 68 -0.54 -25.27 11.24
CA THR A 68 0.00 -24.32 12.24
C THR A 68 1.51 -24.45 12.42
N LYS A 69 2.07 -25.61 12.05
CA LYS A 69 3.51 -25.91 12.08
C LYS A 69 3.87 -26.96 11.03
N LEU A 70 5.14 -27.00 10.65
CA LEU A 70 5.75 -28.14 9.98
C LEU A 70 6.43 -29.05 11.01
N PRO A 71 6.41 -30.38 10.82
CA PRO A 71 7.18 -31.31 11.64
C PRO A 71 8.68 -31.13 11.37
N GLU A 72 9.52 -31.32 12.39
CA GLU A 72 10.99 -31.27 12.24
C GLU A 72 11.52 -32.35 11.30
N SER A 73 10.77 -33.45 11.13
CA SER A 73 11.12 -34.52 10.20
C SER A 73 10.97 -34.15 8.72
N ILE A 74 10.35 -33.01 8.38
CA ILE A 74 10.31 -32.48 7.01
C ILE A 74 11.72 -32.39 6.42
N SER A 75 12.71 -32.13 7.27
CA SER A 75 14.14 -32.04 6.97
C SER A 75 14.76 -33.30 6.36
N LYS A 76 14.10 -34.46 6.43
CA LYS A 76 14.55 -35.71 5.78
C LYS A 76 14.18 -35.78 4.29
N LEU A 77 13.32 -34.89 3.79
CA LEU A 77 12.90 -34.86 2.40
C LEU A 77 13.94 -34.12 1.53
N THR A 78 15.18 -34.58 1.58
CA THR A 78 16.35 -33.85 1.02
C THR A 78 16.31 -33.69 -0.51
N ASN A 79 15.47 -34.45 -1.21
CA ASN A 79 15.27 -34.33 -2.66
C ASN A 79 14.22 -33.27 -3.05
N LEU A 80 13.56 -32.61 -2.08
CA LEU A 80 12.59 -31.57 -2.38
C LEU A 80 13.23 -30.40 -3.13
N THR A 81 12.65 -30.09 -4.27
CA THR A 81 12.94 -28.91 -5.09
C THR A 81 11.84 -27.85 -4.96
N GLY A 82 10.59 -28.27 -4.75
CA GLY A 82 9.45 -27.37 -4.55
C GLY A 82 8.64 -27.67 -3.30
N LEU A 83 8.46 -26.66 -2.44
CA LEU A 83 7.61 -26.73 -1.25
C LEU A 83 6.60 -25.57 -1.24
N TYR A 84 5.32 -25.91 -1.36
CA TYR A 84 4.23 -24.95 -1.53
C TYR A 84 3.30 -24.97 -0.32
N LEU A 85 3.34 -23.93 0.49
CA LEU A 85 2.69 -23.82 1.80
C LEU A 85 1.79 -22.58 1.93
N SER A 86 1.52 -21.90 0.82
CA SER A 86 0.70 -20.69 0.80
C SER A 86 -0.70 -20.90 1.39
N ARG A 87 -1.29 -19.88 2.03
CA ARG A 87 -2.63 -19.94 2.64
C ARG A 87 -2.73 -21.05 3.70
N ASN A 88 -1.89 -20.95 4.72
CA ASN A 88 -1.90 -21.79 5.92
C ASN A 88 -1.87 -20.87 7.16
N GLN A 89 -1.63 -21.43 8.35
CA GLN A 89 -1.58 -20.72 9.63
C GLN A 89 -0.20 -20.83 10.28
N LEU A 90 0.87 -20.98 9.49
CA LEU A 90 2.22 -21.16 10.00
C LEU A 90 2.68 -19.89 10.71
N THR A 91 3.08 -20.02 11.97
CA THR A 91 3.64 -18.91 12.77
C THR A 91 5.16 -18.87 12.73
N LYS A 92 5.81 -20.00 12.41
CA LYS A 92 7.25 -20.16 12.23
C LYS A 92 7.59 -21.31 11.29
N LEU A 93 8.78 -21.27 10.72
CA LEU A 93 9.41 -22.43 10.09
C LEU A 93 10.31 -23.14 11.10
N PRO A 94 10.44 -24.48 11.04
CA PRO A 94 11.42 -25.21 11.85
C PRO A 94 12.84 -24.88 11.38
N GLU A 95 13.81 -24.82 12.30
CA GLU A 95 15.23 -24.60 11.95
C GLU A 95 15.79 -25.69 11.04
N SER A 96 15.19 -26.89 11.09
CA SER A 96 15.56 -28.01 10.25
C SER A 96 15.18 -27.85 8.78
N ILE A 97 14.37 -26.83 8.41
CA ILE A 97 14.08 -26.50 7.00
C ILE A 97 15.37 -26.29 6.20
N SER A 98 16.41 -25.82 6.86
CA SER A 98 17.74 -25.57 6.31
C SER A 98 18.45 -26.81 5.74
N LYS A 99 17.96 -28.03 6.03
CA LYS A 99 18.47 -29.28 5.46
C LYS A 99 17.92 -29.60 4.06
N LEU A 100 16.90 -28.87 3.60
CA LEU A 100 16.32 -29.04 2.26
C LEU A 100 17.19 -28.34 1.21
N THR A 101 18.47 -28.71 1.11
CA THR A 101 19.46 -27.96 0.32
C THR A 101 19.20 -27.95 -1.19
N ASN A 102 18.37 -28.86 -1.70
CA ASN A 102 17.97 -28.91 -3.11
C ASN A 102 16.74 -28.02 -3.43
N LEU A 103 16.18 -27.33 -2.43
CA LEU A 103 14.98 -26.53 -2.61
C LEU A 103 15.27 -25.32 -3.50
N THR A 104 14.53 -25.22 -4.61
CA THR A 104 14.57 -24.11 -5.56
C THR A 104 13.40 -23.16 -5.38
N THR A 105 12.25 -23.67 -4.93
CA THR A 105 11.01 -22.90 -4.76
C THR A 105 10.42 -23.12 -3.38
N LEU A 106 10.22 -22.03 -2.64
CA LEU A 106 9.56 -22.03 -1.33
C LEU A 106 8.48 -20.96 -1.29
N TYR A 107 7.21 -21.38 -1.33
CA TYR A 107 6.07 -20.47 -1.27
C TYR A 107 5.34 -20.57 0.06
N LEU A 108 5.26 -19.45 0.76
CA LEU A 108 4.73 -19.28 2.11
C LEU A 108 3.74 -18.11 2.19
N HIS A 109 3.20 -17.66 1.06
CA HIS A 109 2.30 -16.51 1.03
C HIS A 109 1.08 -16.74 1.94
N LEU A 110 0.50 -15.70 2.54
CA LEU A 110 -0.71 -15.78 3.35
C LEU A 110 -0.57 -16.78 4.50
N ASN A 111 0.46 -16.58 5.33
CA ASN A 111 0.68 -17.29 6.59
C ASN A 111 0.76 -16.26 7.74
N GLN A 112 1.22 -16.67 8.92
CA GLN A 112 1.33 -15.82 10.11
C GLN A 112 2.79 -15.71 10.59
N LEU A 113 3.76 -15.81 9.66
CA LEU A 113 5.18 -15.78 10.00
C LEU A 113 5.56 -14.39 10.51
N THR A 114 6.16 -14.34 11.71
CA THR A 114 6.68 -13.10 12.30
C THR A 114 8.18 -12.93 12.06
N THR A 115 8.90 -14.04 11.85
CA THR A 115 10.33 -14.09 11.53
C THR A 115 10.65 -15.25 10.59
N LEU A 116 11.77 -15.15 9.89
CA LEU A 116 12.41 -16.29 9.22
C LEU A 116 13.53 -16.84 10.11
N PRO A 117 13.74 -18.17 10.16
CA PRO A 117 14.88 -18.74 10.88
C PRO A 117 16.19 -18.31 10.20
N GLU A 118 17.23 -18.03 10.98
CA GLU A 118 18.54 -17.64 10.41
C GLU A 118 19.13 -18.73 9.50
N SER A 119 18.77 -19.98 9.77
CA SER A 119 19.20 -21.15 9.01
C SER A 119 18.58 -21.24 7.61
N ILE A 120 17.55 -20.44 7.27
CA ILE A 120 16.98 -20.37 5.91
C ILE A 120 18.06 -20.09 4.85
N THR A 121 19.13 -19.45 5.27
CA THR A 121 20.30 -19.10 4.47
C THR A 121 21.13 -20.26 3.96
N LYS A 122 20.89 -21.49 4.43
CA LYS A 122 21.53 -22.69 3.91
C LYS A 122 20.83 -23.24 2.65
N LEU A 123 19.68 -22.68 2.26
CA LEU A 123 18.95 -23.03 1.05
C LEU A 123 19.59 -22.38 -0.18
N ASN A 124 20.85 -22.71 -0.45
CA ASN A 124 21.67 -22.02 -1.45
C ASN A 124 21.11 -22.14 -2.89
N ASN A 125 20.32 -23.17 -3.19
CA ASN A 125 19.71 -23.39 -4.50
C ASN A 125 18.37 -22.65 -4.70
N LEU A 126 17.91 -21.90 -3.69
CA LEU A 126 16.62 -21.23 -3.75
C LEU A 126 16.65 -20.11 -4.79
N THR A 127 15.74 -20.18 -5.76
CA THR A 127 15.56 -19.19 -6.83
C THR A 127 14.31 -18.34 -6.62
N ALA A 128 13.26 -18.92 -6.02
CA ALA A 128 12.02 -18.21 -5.74
C ALA A 128 11.60 -18.37 -4.28
N LEU A 129 11.42 -17.24 -3.59
CA LEU A 129 10.95 -17.18 -2.21
C LEU A 129 9.71 -16.28 -2.10
N GLY A 130 8.58 -16.91 -1.83
CA GLY A 130 7.28 -16.25 -1.71
C GLY A 130 6.86 -16.09 -0.25
N LEU A 131 6.76 -14.85 0.24
CA LEU A 131 6.47 -14.51 1.64
C LEU A 131 5.35 -13.47 1.77
N SER A 132 4.62 -13.17 0.69
CA SER A 132 3.56 -12.17 0.71
C SER A 132 2.50 -12.46 1.78
N GLY A 133 1.94 -11.45 2.44
CA GLY A 133 0.82 -11.65 3.36
C GLY A 133 1.23 -12.40 4.63
N ASN A 134 2.35 -12.01 5.22
CA ASN A 134 2.82 -12.49 6.52
C ASN A 134 2.90 -11.31 7.51
N GLN A 135 3.52 -11.52 8.67
CA GLN A 135 3.68 -10.52 9.73
C GLN A 135 5.15 -10.17 9.96
N LEU A 136 5.98 -10.28 8.92
CA LEU A 136 7.42 -10.04 9.01
C LEU A 136 7.69 -8.56 9.28
N ARG A 137 8.42 -8.27 10.36
CA ARG A 137 8.86 -6.90 10.71
C ARG A 137 10.26 -6.57 10.20
N LYS A 138 11.08 -7.60 10.01
CA LYS A 138 12.44 -7.50 9.48
C LYS A 138 12.80 -8.76 8.71
N LEU A 139 13.72 -8.60 7.76
CA LEU A 139 14.45 -9.73 7.19
C LEU A 139 15.72 -10.00 8.02
N PRO A 140 16.15 -11.26 8.15
CA PRO A 140 17.46 -11.54 8.72
C PRO A 140 18.56 -11.00 7.80
N GLU A 141 19.62 -10.39 8.33
CA GLU A 141 20.75 -9.86 7.53
C GLU A 141 21.41 -10.95 6.67
N SER A 142 21.28 -12.18 7.12
CA SER A 142 21.85 -13.37 6.51
C SER A 142 21.09 -13.79 5.23
N ILE A 143 19.92 -13.22 4.93
CA ILE A 143 19.14 -13.45 3.68
C ILE A 143 20.01 -13.34 2.41
N THR A 144 21.07 -12.55 2.50
CA THR A 144 22.09 -12.33 1.47
C THR A 144 22.87 -13.54 1.00
N LYS A 145 22.84 -14.63 1.77
CA LYS A 145 23.47 -15.89 1.38
C LYS A 145 22.67 -16.65 0.31
N LEU A 146 21.40 -16.27 0.08
CA LEU A 146 20.55 -16.84 -0.94
C LEU A 146 20.86 -16.25 -2.33
N THR A 147 22.12 -16.33 -2.76
CA THR A 147 22.63 -15.62 -3.93
C THR A 147 22.00 -16.05 -5.26
N ASN A 148 21.32 -17.20 -5.31
CA ASN A 148 20.62 -17.69 -6.49
C ASN A 148 19.17 -17.18 -6.59
N LEU A 149 18.69 -16.39 -5.63
CA LEU A 149 17.34 -15.82 -5.70
C LEU A 149 17.19 -14.91 -6.92
N THR A 150 16.18 -15.20 -7.72
CA THR A 150 15.71 -14.40 -8.84
C THR A 150 14.41 -13.68 -8.49
N GLU A 151 13.60 -14.27 -7.62
CA GLU A 151 12.31 -13.71 -7.21
C GLU A 151 12.16 -13.71 -5.68
N LEU A 152 11.86 -12.53 -5.12
CA LEU A 152 11.56 -12.35 -3.71
C LEU A 152 10.27 -11.54 -3.54
N ASP A 153 9.20 -12.21 -3.15
CA ASP A 153 7.91 -11.56 -2.87
C ASP A 153 7.71 -11.40 -1.36
N LEU A 154 7.71 -10.15 -0.91
CA LEU A 154 7.53 -9.71 0.47
C LEU A 154 6.32 -8.76 0.62
N ASN A 155 5.43 -8.74 -0.36
CA ASN A 155 4.23 -7.90 -0.33
C ASN A 155 3.41 -8.13 0.95
N ARG A 156 2.65 -7.14 1.42
CA ARG A 156 1.70 -7.27 2.54
C ARG A 156 2.37 -7.84 3.80
N ASN A 157 3.46 -7.20 4.24
CA ASN A 157 4.16 -7.50 5.49
C ASN A 157 4.21 -6.23 6.38
N GLN A 158 5.06 -6.23 7.41
CA GLN A 158 5.23 -5.10 8.34
C GLN A 158 6.67 -4.58 8.32
N LEU A 159 7.38 -4.71 7.19
CA LEU A 159 8.78 -4.32 7.06
C LEU A 159 8.91 -2.80 7.14
N THR A 160 9.74 -2.31 8.05
CA THR A 160 10.07 -0.88 8.17
C THR A 160 11.35 -0.50 7.44
N THR A 161 12.25 -1.47 7.27
CA THR A 161 13.52 -1.31 6.53
C THR A 161 13.87 -2.61 5.82
N LEU A 162 14.74 -2.50 4.83
CA LEU A 162 15.50 -3.63 4.29
C LEU A 162 16.91 -3.61 4.87
N PRO A 163 17.54 -4.77 5.09
CA PRO A 163 18.95 -4.80 5.45
C PRO A 163 19.78 -4.28 4.27
N GLU A 164 20.80 -3.45 4.53
CA GLU A 164 21.74 -2.96 3.50
C GLU A 164 22.37 -4.11 2.70
N SER A 165 22.47 -5.26 3.33
CA SER A 165 23.05 -6.45 2.76
C SER A 165 22.20 -7.01 1.60
N ILE A 166 20.90 -6.71 1.49
CA ILE A 166 19.99 -7.19 0.41
C ILE A 166 20.56 -6.95 -0.99
N THR A 167 21.40 -5.93 -1.15
CA THR A 167 22.07 -5.55 -2.38
C THR A 167 23.06 -6.60 -2.90
N LYS A 168 23.35 -7.64 -2.10
CA LYS A 168 24.17 -8.81 -2.50
C LYS A 168 23.40 -9.83 -3.31
N LEU A 169 22.06 -9.74 -3.37
CA LEU A 169 21.21 -10.64 -4.15
C LEU A 169 21.19 -10.23 -5.63
N THR A 170 22.36 -10.21 -6.28
CA THR A 170 22.56 -9.63 -7.62
C THR A 170 21.80 -10.36 -8.73
N ASN A 171 21.31 -11.58 -8.49
CA ASN A 171 20.49 -12.35 -9.43
C ASN A 171 19.00 -12.01 -9.38
N LEU A 172 18.55 -11.16 -8.44
CA LEU A 172 17.15 -10.75 -8.37
C LEU A 172 16.72 -10.04 -9.64
N THR A 173 15.63 -10.52 -10.23
CA THR A 173 14.90 -9.92 -11.34
C THR A 173 13.60 -9.29 -10.84
N GLY A 174 12.94 -9.89 -9.85
CA GLY A 174 11.73 -9.37 -9.21
C GLY A 174 11.88 -9.20 -7.70
N LEU A 175 11.61 -7.99 -7.21
CA LEU A 175 11.55 -7.68 -5.78
C LEU A 175 10.23 -6.97 -5.48
N TYR A 176 9.34 -7.66 -4.76
CA TYR A 176 8.01 -7.15 -4.46
C TYR A 176 7.88 -6.82 -2.97
N LEU A 177 7.59 -5.56 -2.67
CA LEU A 177 7.57 -5.00 -1.32
C LEU A 177 6.33 -4.15 -1.05
N SER A 178 5.28 -4.26 -1.85
CA SER A 178 4.08 -3.47 -1.66
C SER A 178 3.38 -3.76 -0.34
N PHE A 179 2.58 -2.80 0.15
CA PHE A 179 1.86 -2.93 1.42
C PHE A 179 2.80 -3.28 2.58
N ASN A 180 3.86 -2.49 2.74
CA ASN A 180 4.77 -2.56 3.88
C ASN A 180 4.81 -1.19 4.59
N LYS A 181 5.82 -0.97 5.44
CA LYS A 181 6.01 0.29 6.19
C LYS A 181 7.39 0.87 5.90
N LEU A 182 7.93 0.64 4.70
CA LEU A 182 9.27 1.10 4.33
C LEU A 182 9.29 2.63 4.25
N THR A 183 10.23 3.24 4.96
CA THR A 183 10.48 4.70 4.91
C THR A 183 11.66 5.08 4.04
N LYS A 184 12.54 4.11 3.74
CA LYS A 184 13.68 4.27 2.84
C LYS A 184 14.11 2.94 2.22
N LEU A 185 14.82 3.03 1.11
CA LEU A 185 15.58 1.93 0.53
C LEU A 185 17.05 1.97 1.00
N PRO A 186 17.76 0.83 0.94
CA PRO A 186 19.21 0.79 1.07
C PRO A 186 19.92 1.75 0.11
N GLU A 187 20.97 2.43 0.56
CA GLU A 187 21.71 3.40 -0.28
C GLU A 187 22.30 2.74 -1.54
N SER A 188 22.71 1.48 -1.41
CA SER A 188 23.30 0.69 -2.49
C SER A 188 22.29 -0.18 -3.24
N ILE A 189 20.98 0.12 -3.19
CA ILE A 189 19.94 -0.71 -3.84
C ILE A 189 20.21 -0.93 -5.34
N ILE A 190 20.87 0.03 -5.99
CA ILE A 190 21.33 -0.01 -7.39
C ILE A 190 22.25 -1.19 -7.74
N LYS A 191 22.83 -1.88 -6.76
CA LYS A 191 23.67 -3.07 -7.00
C LYS A 191 22.86 -4.30 -7.42
N LEU A 192 21.52 -4.25 -7.32
CA LEU A 192 20.63 -5.25 -7.88
C LEU A 192 20.55 -5.07 -9.40
N THR A 193 21.66 -5.28 -10.11
CA THR A 193 21.82 -4.92 -11.52
C THR A 193 20.91 -5.68 -12.48
N ASN A 194 20.43 -6.87 -12.08
CA ASN A 194 19.51 -7.68 -12.88
C ASN A 194 18.03 -7.40 -12.61
N LEU A 195 17.72 -6.45 -11.72
CA LEU A 195 16.34 -6.16 -11.32
C LEU A 195 15.57 -5.53 -12.49
N THR A 196 14.48 -6.19 -12.88
CA THR A 196 13.55 -5.75 -13.94
C THR A 196 12.25 -5.21 -13.34
N GLU A 197 11.84 -5.75 -12.20
CA GLU A 197 10.59 -5.39 -11.52
C GLU A 197 10.84 -5.06 -10.05
N LEU A 198 10.39 -3.88 -9.65
CA LEU A 198 10.43 -3.40 -8.27
C LEU A 198 9.08 -2.81 -7.86
N ASP A 199 8.36 -3.49 -6.98
CA ASP A 199 7.10 -2.98 -6.43
C ASP A 199 7.33 -2.42 -5.02
N LEU A 200 7.17 -1.11 -4.89
CA LEU A 200 7.28 -0.35 -3.63
C LEU A 200 5.98 0.37 -3.29
N SER A 201 4.88 0.06 -3.98
CA SER A 201 3.59 0.71 -3.75
C SER A 201 3.09 0.51 -2.32
N ASN A 202 2.21 1.38 -1.83
CA ASN A 202 1.63 1.24 -0.49
C ASN A 202 2.70 1.10 0.62
N ASN A 203 3.63 2.06 0.66
CA ASN A 203 4.68 2.17 1.68
C ASN A 203 4.68 3.58 2.29
N GLN A 204 5.74 3.95 3.02
CA GLN A 204 5.88 5.25 3.69
C GLN A 204 7.08 6.03 3.14
N LEU A 205 7.41 5.83 1.85
CA LEU A 205 8.52 6.51 1.20
C LEU A 205 8.14 7.97 0.96
N THR A 206 8.92 8.90 1.52
CA THR A 206 8.76 10.34 1.27
C THR A 206 9.67 10.83 0.15
N LYS A 207 10.80 10.15 -0.06
CA LYS A 207 11.77 10.51 -1.10
C LYS A 207 12.36 9.26 -1.74
N LEU A 208 12.71 9.39 -3.00
CA LEU A 208 13.48 8.41 -3.77
C LEU A 208 14.85 9.01 -4.08
N SER A 209 15.90 8.22 -3.90
CA SER A 209 17.26 8.65 -4.28
C SER A 209 17.37 8.71 -5.80
N GLU A 210 18.03 9.74 -6.32
CA GLU A 210 18.40 9.85 -7.75
C GLU A 210 19.11 8.60 -8.27
N SER A 211 19.83 7.88 -7.39
CA SER A 211 20.49 6.63 -7.74
C SER A 211 19.56 5.61 -8.42
N ILE A 212 18.24 5.67 -8.17
CA ILE A 212 17.24 4.83 -8.85
C ILE A 212 17.31 4.93 -10.39
N THR A 213 17.74 6.08 -10.92
CA THR A 213 17.87 6.29 -12.37
C THR A 213 18.95 5.41 -13.00
N LYS A 214 19.91 4.96 -12.20
CA LYS A 214 21.06 4.13 -12.62
C LYS A 214 20.73 2.64 -12.76
N PHE A 215 19.53 2.20 -12.36
CA PHE A 215 19.07 0.86 -12.69
C PHE A 215 18.89 0.73 -14.20
N THR A 216 19.80 0.05 -14.91
CA THR A 216 19.72 -0.04 -16.38
C THR A 216 18.65 -1.01 -16.86
N ASN A 217 18.39 -2.07 -16.11
CA ASN A 217 17.47 -3.15 -16.50
C ASN A 217 16.06 -3.00 -15.92
N LEU A 218 15.84 -2.04 -15.01
CA LEU A 218 14.54 -1.83 -14.38
C LEU A 218 13.55 -1.27 -15.41
N THR A 219 12.50 -2.04 -15.67
CA THR A 219 11.41 -1.72 -16.61
C THR A 219 10.14 -1.33 -15.87
N GLU A 220 9.84 -2.03 -14.78
CA GLU A 220 8.63 -1.82 -13.98
C GLU A 220 8.99 -1.32 -12.57
N LEU A 221 8.51 -0.14 -12.22
CA LEU A 221 8.68 0.47 -10.92
C LEU A 221 7.33 1.00 -10.43
N TYR A 222 6.79 0.40 -9.38
CA TYR A 222 5.52 0.79 -8.79
C TYR A 222 5.76 1.57 -7.49
N LEU A 223 5.25 2.80 -7.43
CA LEU A 223 5.46 3.72 -6.30
C LEU A 223 4.16 4.34 -5.77
N HIS A 224 3.01 4.02 -6.37
CA HIS A 224 1.71 4.57 -5.97
C HIS A 224 1.41 4.32 -4.48
N ASP A 225 0.55 5.14 -3.89
CA ASP A 225 0.22 5.09 -2.46
C ASP A 225 1.44 5.20 -1.53
N ASN A 226 2.42 6.02 -1.91
CA ASN A 226 3.46 6.53 -1.02
C ASN A 226 3.31 8.05 -0.83
N PRO A 227 3.67 8.60 0.34
CA PRO A 227 3.69 10.05 0.56
C PRO A 227 4.91 10.72 -0.09
N LEU A 228 5.18 10.43 -1.37
CA LEU A 228 6.35 10.92 -2.09
C LEU A 228 6.27 12.43 -2.34
N GLU A 229 7.29 13.14 -1.86
CA GLU A 229 7.56 14.54 -2.15
C GLU A 229 8.56 14.69 -3.30
N ASN A 230 9.53 13.78 -3.41
CA ASN A 230 10.59 13.83 -4.42
C ASN A 230 10.95 12.42 -4.94
N PRO A 231 10.67 12.10 -6.21
CA PRO A 231 9.94 12.90 -7.19
C PRO A 231 8.47 13.08 -6.76
N PRO A 232 7.76 14.12 -7.25
CA PRO A 232 6.32 14.24 -7.05
C PRO A 232 5.59 12.98 -7.49
N ILE A 233 4.50 12.63 -6.80
CA ILE A 233 3.74 11.41 -7.07
C ILE A 233 3.27 11.33 -8.53
N GLU A 234 2.95 12.46 -9.17
CA GLU A 234 2.52 12.56 -10.56
C GLU A 234 3.61 12.13 -11.57
N ILE A 235 4.88 12.28 -11.17
CA ILE A 235 6.02 11.78 -11.94
C ILE A 235 6.27 10.31 -11.60
N ALA A 236 6.16 9.94 -10.33
CA ALA A 236 6.35 8.57 -9.87
C ALA A 236 5.33 7.60 -10.51
N GLU A 237 4.07 8.00 -10.66
CA GLU A 237 2.99 7.22 -11.28
C GLU A 237 3.21 6.97 -12.79
N LYS A 238 4.00 7.81 -13.46
CA LYS A 238 4.40 7.58 -14.87
C LYS A 238 5.53 6.56 -15.01
N GLY A 239 6.04 6.04 -13.89
CA GLY A 239 7.04 4.97 -13.84
C GLY A 239 8.49 5.43 -14.06
N ILE A 240 9.40 4.45 -14.14
CA ILE A 240 10.84 4.68 -14.10
C ILE A 240 11.36 5.60 -15.23
N LYS A 241 10.73 5.59 -16.41
CA LYS A 241 11.14 6.45 -17.54
C LYS A 241 11.00 7.93 -17.21
N ALA A 242 9.85 8.35 -16.68
CA ALA A 242 9.63 9.74 -16.28
C ALA A 242 10.57 10.16 -15.15
N ILE A 243 10.87 9.26 -14.21
CA ILE A 243 11.83 9.51 -13.12
C ILE A 243 13.25 9.73 -13.66
N ARG A 244 13.67 8.98 -14.69
CA ARG A 244 14.98 9.16 -15.34
C ARG A 244 15.10 10.49 -16.08
N GLU A 245 14.00 11.08 -16.53
CA GLU A 245 13.98 12.41 -17.15
C GLU A 245 13.94 13.52 -16.08
N PHE A 246 13.18 13.30 -15.00
CA PHE A 246 12.97 14.27 -13.93
C PHE A 246 14.26 14.64 -13.18
N PHE A 247 15.02 13.66 -12.67
CA PHE A 247 16.19 13.97 -11.83
C PHE A 247 17.29 14.78 -12.54
N PRO A 248 17.70 14.45 -13.78
CA PRO A 248 18.66 15.27 -14.53
C PRO A 248 18.14 16.68 -14.83
N GLN A 249 16.83 16.82 -15.06
CA GLN A 249 16.23 18.13 -15.34
C GLN A 249 16.33 19.05 -14.13
N ILE A 250 15.97 18.57 -12.93
CA ILE A 250 16.04 19.38 -11.70
C ILE A 250 17.48 19.72 -11.31
N GLU A 251 18.46 18.88 -11.63
CA GLU A 251 19.88 19.18 -11.38
C GLU A 251 20.37 20.32 -12.29
N LYS A 252 19.91 20.34 -13.55
CA LYS A 252 20.32 21.34 -14.55
C LYS A 252 19.59 22.68 -14.39
N GLU A 253 18.29 22.64 -14.12
CA GLU A 253 17.41 23.82 -14.12
C GLU A 253 17.18 24.38 -12.71
N GLY A 254 17.55 23.64 -11.67
CA GLY A 254 17.21 23.96 -10.29
C GLY A 254 15.79 23.50 -9.94
N THR A 255 15.41 23.68 -8.67
CA THR A 255 14.03 23.45 -8.23
C THR A 255 13.32 24.79 -8.13
N ASP A 256 12.33 25.02 -8.99
CA ASP A 256 11.37 26.10 -8.82
C ASP A 256 10.12 25.52 -8.13
N TYR A 257 9.76 26.10 -6.99
CA TYR A 257 8.61 25.62 -6.22
C TYR A 257 7.38 26.38 -6.70
N LEU A 258 6.40 25.64 -7.22
CA LEU A 258 5.12 26.22 -7.57
C LEU A 258 4.31 26.49 -6.30
N TYR A 259 4.30 27.74 -5.84
CA TYR A 259 3.47 28.20 -4.72
C TYR A 259 2.05 28.50 -5.21
N GLU A 260 1.35 27.47 -5.67
CA GLU A 260 -0.03 27.57 -6.14
C GLU A 260 -0.94 26.66 -5.31
N ALA A 261 -2.09 27.19 -4.89
CA ALA A 261 -3.06 26.46 -4.07
C ALA A 261 -4.49 26.59 -4.63
N LYS A 262 -5.29 25.55 -4.42
CA LYS A 262 -6.72 25.52 -4.77
C LYS A 262 -7.56 25.67 -3.50
N LEU A 263 -8.37 26.74 -3.43
CA LEU A 263 -9.36 26.97 -2.38
C LEU A 263 -10.76 26.75 -2.94
N LEU A 264 -11.55 25.86 -2.33
CA LEU A 264 -12.95 25.64 -2.73
C LEU A 264 -13.88 26.17 -1.65
N ILE A 265 -14.78 27.09 -2.04
CA ILE A 265 -15.82 27.60 -1.15
C ILE A 265 -17.12 26.87 -1.47
N ILE A 266 -17.62 26.11 -0.50
CA ILE A 266 -18.80 25.25 -0.59
C ILE A 266 -19.84 25.64 0.47
N GLY A 267 -21.07 25.17 0.29
CA GLY A 267 -22.20 25.50 1.16
C GLY A 267 -23.47 25.81 0.36
N GLU A 268 -24.56 26.00 1.07
CA GLU A 268 -25.89 26.19 0.49
C GLU A 268 -25.98 27.41 -0.44
N GLY A 269 -26.95 27.39 -1.36
CA GLY A 269 -27.34 28.57 -2.14
C GLY A 269 -27.68 29.75 -1.23
N GLY A 270 -27.06 30.90 -1.48
CA GLY A 270 -27.30 32.11 -0.69
C GLY A 270 -26.56 32.18 0.65
N ALA A 271 -25.72 31.19 0.99
CA ALA A 271 -24.93 31.18 2.23
C ALA A 271 -23.86 32.29 2.32
N GLY A 272 -23.59 33.03 1.23
CA GLY A 272 -22.60 34.14 1.21
C GLY A 272 -21.21 33.76 0.68
N LYS A 273 -21.11 32.70 -0.12
CA LYS A 273 -19.84 32.18 -0.67
C LYS A 273 -19.10 33.21 -1.53
N THR A 274 -19.79 33.80 -2.50
CA THR A 274 -19.25 34.83 -3.41
C THR A 274 -18.77 36.06 -2.64
N THR A 275 -19.57 36.52 -1.68
CA THR A 275 -19.18 37.61 -0.78
C THR A 275 -17.91 37.28 0.00
N LEU A 276 -17.79 36.05 0.51
CA LEU A 276 -16.60 35.61 1.22
C LEU A 276 -15.37 35.54 0.29
N ALA A 277 -15.52 35.01 -0.93
CA ALA A 277 -14.46 34.99 -1.94
C ALA A 277 -13.91 36.40 -2.21
N ASN A 278 -14.82 37.35 -2.46
CA ASN A 278 -14.49 38.76 -2.69
C ASN A 278 -13.81 39.41 -1.48
N LYS A 279 -14.25 39.09 -0.26
CA LYS A 279 -13.66 39.61 0.99
C LYS A 279 -12.26 39.04 1.27
N ILE A 280 -12.02 37.79 0.91
CA ILE A 280 -10.69 37.16 0.99
C ILE A 280 -9.73 37.85 0.02
N GLN A 281 -10.16 38.10 -1.22
CA GLN A 281 -9.33 38.76 -2.23
C GLN A 281 -9.09 40.24 -1.91
N ASN A 282 -10.11 40.92 -1.37
CA ASN A 282 -10.07 42.33 -1.02
C ASN A 282 -10.69 42.56 0.38
N PRO A 283 -9.86 42.78 1.41
CA PRO A 283 -10.32 43.06 2.77
C PRO A 283 -11.26 44.27 2.88
N ASP A 284 -11.16 45.24 1.98
CA ASP A 284 -11.98 46.46 1.97
C ASP A 284 -13.29 46.31 1.16
N TYR A 285 -13.55 45.12 0.62
CA TYR A 285 -14.76 44.85 -0.16
C TYR A 285 -16.03 45.19 0.63
N GLN A 286 -16.89 45.98 0.00
CA GLN A 286 -18.20 46.41 0.50
C GLN A 286 -19.29 45.59 -0.16
N LEU A 287 -20.28 45.17 0.64
CA LEU A 287 -21.42 44.38 0.17
C LEU A 287 -22.18 45.11 -0.94
N LYS A 288 -22.37 44.42 -2.07
CA LYS A 288 -23.21 44.85 -3.18
C LYS A 288 -24.38 43.89 -3.34
N GLU A 289 -25.46 44.35 -3.95
CA GLU A 289 -26.48 43.43 -4.47
C GLU A 289 -25.87 42.70 -5.67
N GLU A 290 -25.63 41.40 -5.50
CA GLU A 290 -25.04 40.52 -6.52
C GLU A 290 -26.06 39.44 -6.89
N ASP A 291 -26.14 39.14 -8.20
CA ASP A 291 -26.90 38.00 -8.69
C ASP A 291 -26.27 36.69 -8.19
N THR A 292 -27.07 35.64 -8.06
CA THR A 292 -26.54 34.31 -7.70
C THR A 292 -25.56 33.81 -8.75
N THR A 293 -24.35 33.42 -8.34
CA THR A 293 -23.35 32.76 -9.19
C THR A 293 -23.97 31.61 -9.99
N LYS A 294 -23.80 31.63 -11.32
CA LYS A 294 -24.26 30.57 -12.22
C LYS A 294 -23.09 29.66 -12.56
N GLY A 295 -23.15 28.41 -12.14
CA GLY A 295 -22.08 27.45 -12.39
C GLY A 295 -20.88 27.66 -11.45
N ILE A 296 -19.70 27.96 -12.00
CA ILE A 296 -18.43 28.04 -11.25
C ILE A 296 -17.70 29.31 -11.66
N GLU A 297 -17.29 30.11 -10.67
CA GLU A 297 -16.37 31.24 -10.88
C GLU A 297 -15.03 30.96 -10.19
N VAL A 298 -13.92 31.35 -10.84
CA VAL A 298 -12.57 31.17 -10.30
C VAL A 298 -11.90 32.54 -10.17
N TYR A 299 -11.58 32.92 -8.94
CA TYR A 299 -10.87 34.15 -8.63
C TYR A 299 -9.41 33.85 -8.31
N GLN A 300 -8.48 34.67 -8.82
CA GLN A 300 -7.07 34.57 -8.49
C GLN A 300 -6.72 35.57 -7.40
N TRP A 301 -6.22 35.06 -6.28
CA TRP A 301 -5.75 35.87 -5.16
C TRP A 301 -4.25 35.63 -4.96
N ASN A 302 -3.46 36.67 -5.21
CA ASN A 302 -2.02 36.63 -5.04
C ASN A 302 -1.64 37.39 -3.77
N PHE A 303 -0.82 36.77 -2.93
CA PHE A 303 -0.33 37.39 -1.71
C PHE A 303 1.06 36.85 -1.33
N GLN A 304 1.81 37.62 -0.54
CA GLN A 304 3.06 37.14 0.04
C GLN A 304 2.81 36.38 1.33
N THR A 305 3.37 35.18 1.42
CA THR A 305 3.40 34.41 2.65
C THR A 305 4.33 35.05 3.69
N ALA A 306 4.21 34.66 4.96
CA ALA A 306 5.11 35.13 6.03
C ALA A 306 6.60 34.90 5.74
N ASN A 307 6.91 33.93 4.87
CA ASN A 307 8.25 33.59 4.43
C ASN A 307 8.67 34.32 3.13
N GLN A 308 7.92 35.34 2.70
CA GLN A 308 8.18 36.16 1.50
C GLN A 308 8.12 35.41 0.16
N HIS A 309 7.46 34.25 0.11
CA HIS A 309 7.13 33.61 -1.16
C HIS A 309 5.81 34.18 -1.70
N ASP A 310 5.79 34.54 -2.98
CA ASP A 310 4.58 34.86 -3.72
C ASP A 310 3.73 33.60 -3.88
N LEU A 311 2.52 33.60 -3.33
CA LEU A 311 1.59 32.49 -3.44
C LEU A 311 0.37 32.92 -4.25
N GLN A 312 -0.01 32.08 -5.21
CA GLN A 312 -1.25 32.21 -5.97
C GLN A 312 -2.30 31.24 -5.43
N MET A 313 -3.43 31.78 -5.00
CA MET A 313 -4.58 30.99 -4.59
C MET A 313 -5.71 31.13 -5.63
N ASN A 314 -6.12 30.00 -6.20
CA ASN A 314 -7.29 29.93 -7.06
C ASN A 314 -8.50 29.61 -6.18
N ILE A 315 -9.40 30.59 -6.03
CA ILE A 315 -10.62 30.49 -5.24
C ILE A 315 -11.76 30.07 -6.17
N TRP A 316 -12.28 28.86 -5.97
CA TRP A 316 -13.39 28.29 -6.70
C TRP A 316 -14.69 28.53 -5.93
N ASP A 317 -15.53 29.42 -6.45
CA ASP A 317 -16.87 29.71 -5.94
C ASP A 317 -17.91 28.93 -6.73
N PHE A 318 -18.60 28.01 -6.05
CA PHE A 318 -19.62 27.16 -6.65
C PHE A 318 -21.02 27.76 -6.47
N GLY A 319 -21.75 27.92 -7.56
CA GLY A 319 -23.16 28.32 -7.52
C GLY A 319 -23.99 27.32 -6.71
N GLY A 320 -24.67 27.79 -5.67
CA GLY A 320 -25.39 26.90 -4.74
C GLY A 320 -26.75 26.41 -5.22
N GLN A 321 -26.93 26.17 -6.53
CA GLN A 321 -28.17 25.62 -7.07
C GLN A 321 -28.12 24.08 -6.99
N GLU A 322 -29.22 23.45 -6.54
CA GLU A 322 -29.26 22.00 -6.25
C GLU A 322 -28.89 21.12 -7.46
N ILE A 323 -29.18 21.59 -8.68
CA ILE A 323 -28.88 20.89 -9.94
C ILE A 323 -27.37 20.62 -10.09
N TYR A 324 -26.51 21.37 -9.41
CA TYR A 324 -25.06 21.23 -9.51
C TYR A 324 -24.41 20.34 -8.43
N HIS A 325 -25.16 19.78 -7.47
CA HIS A 325 -24.58 18.90 -6.44
C HIS A 325 -23.83 17.70 -7.04
N ALA A 326 -24.36 17.11 -8.11
CA ALA A 326 -23.71 16.02 -8.84
C ALA A 326 -22.46 16.48 -9.60
N THR A 327 -22.47 17.69 -10.17
CA THR A 327 -21.32 18.22 -10.91
C THR A 327 -20.19 18.69 -10.01
N HIS A 328 -20.50 19.17 -8.80
CA HIS A 328 -19.51 19.64 -7.85
C HIS A 328 -18.55 18.54 -7.39
N GLN A 329 -19.01 17.28 -7.34
CA GLN A 329 -18.18 16.12 -6.99
C GLN A 329 -16.95 15.96 -7.89
N PHE A 330 -17.03 16.35 -9.17
CA PHE A 330 -15.90 16.28 -10.10
C PHE A 330 -14.78 17.29 -9.80
N PHE A 331 -15.08 18.34 -9.03
CA PHE A 331 -14.12 19.40 -8.72
C PHE A 331 -13.55 19.29 -7.31
N LEU A 332 -14.10 18.42 -6.46
CA LEU A 332 -13.53 18.07 -5.17
C LEU A 332 -12.30 17.19 -5.43
N THR A 333 -11.12 17.72 -5.12
CA THR A 333 -9.82 17.10 -5.40
C THR A 333 -8.94 17.07 -4.16
N LYS A 334 -7.93 16.19 -4.18
CA LYS A 334 -6.83 16.19 -3.20
C LYS A 334 -6.03 17.51 -3.28
N ARG A 335 -5.16 17.76 -2.28
CA ARG A 335 -4.28 18.94 -2.21
C ARG A 335 -5.04 20.27 -2.38
N SER A 336 -6.21 20.37 -1.78
CA SER A 336 -7.06 21.57 -1.82
C SER A 336 -7.39 22.04 -0.41
N LEU A 337 -7.66 23.32 -0.22
CA LEU A 337 -8.24 23.87 1.01
C LEU A 337 -9.73 24.03 0.79
N TYR A 338 -10.55 23.62 1.75
CA TYR A 338 -12.00 23.76 1.69
C TYR A 338 -12.49 24.77 2.71
N ILE A 339 -13.47 25.59 2.32
CA ILE A 339 -14.24 26.44 3.20
C ILE A 339 -15.71 26.06 3.06
N LEU A 340 -16.34 25.60 4.14
CA LEU A 340 -17.77 25.40 4.23
C LEU A 340 -18.42 26.63 4.89
N VAL A 341 -19.20 27.37 4.10
CA VAL A 341 -19.94 28.53 4.60
C VAL A 341 -21.28 28.05 5.18
N ALA A 342 -21.44 28.29 6.48
CA ALA A 342 -22.56 27.83 7.28
C ALA A 342 -23.46 29.03 7.64
N ASP A 343 -24.71 29.01 7.17
CA ASP A 343 -25.72 30.05 7.42
C ASP A 343 -26.90 29.46 8.22
N THR A 344 -27.79 30.31 8.75
CA THR A 344 -29.01 29.99 9.52
C THR A 344 -30.30 30.28 8.75
N ARG A 345 -30.21 30.80 7.52
CA ARG A 345 -31.36 31.31 6.75
C ARG A 345 -32.41 30.26 6.33
N LYS A 346 -32.03 29.00 6.18
CA LYS A 346 -32.89 27.85 5.85
C LYS A 346 -32.43 26.68 6.71
N GLU A 347 -33.33 25.80 7.12
CA GLU A 347 -33.00 24.63 7.94
C GLU A 347 -32.03 23.68 7.20
N ASP A 348 -30.72 23.96 7.29
CA ASP A 348 -29.52 23.11 7.27
C ASP A 348 -29.56 21.73 6.57
N THR A 349 -30.30 21.54 5.47
CA THR A 349 -30.46 20.22 4.82
C THR A 349 -29.14 19.69 4.27
N ASP A 350 -28.26 20.58 3.80
CA ASP A 350 -27.09 20.19 3.01
C ASP A 350 -25.76 20.31 3.75
N PHE A 351 -25.75 20.79 5.01
CA PHE A 351 -24.50 21.00 5.74
C PHE A 351 -23.72 19.70 5.96
N TYR A 352 -24.40 18.66 6.46
CA TYR A 352 -23.80 17.34 6.59
C TYR A 352 -23.53 16.68 5.23
N TYR A 353 -24.34 16.98 4.20
CA TYR A 353 -24.04 16.55 2.83
C TYR A 353 -22.66 17.07 2.40
N TRP A 354 -22.38 18.36 2.59
CA TRP A 354 -21.10 18.96 2.22
C TRP A 354 -19.93 18.43 3.05
N LEU A 355 -20.11 18.23 4.36
CA LEU A 355 -19.09 17.60 5.21
C LEU A 355 -18.73 16.19 4.71
N ASN A 356 -19.74 15.37 4.45
CA ASN A 356 -19.56 14.00 3.93
C ASN A 356 -18.94 14.01 2.52
N ALA A 357 -19.35 14.94 1.65
CA ALA A 357 -18.81 15.05 0.31
C ALA A 357 -17.31 15.40 0.33
N VAL A 358 -16.89 16.34 1.18
CA VAL A 358 -15.46 16.67 1.33
C VAL A 358 -14.69 15.51 1.94
N GLU A 359 -15.19 14.90 3.01
CA GLU A 359 -14.53 13.76 3.66
C GLU A 359 -14.29 12.62 2.66
N PHE A 360 -15.29 12.28 1.85
CA PHE A 360 -15.22 11.15 0.93
C PHE A 360 -14.40 11.44 -0.33
N LEU A 361 -14.48 12.66 -0.89
CA LEU A 361 -13.92 12.97 -2.22
C LEU A 361 -12.59 13.72 -2.19
N SER A 362 -12.19 14.29 -1.05
CA SER A 362 -10.99 15.15 -0.97
C SER A 362 -9.75 14.48 -0.36
N ASP A 363 -9.85 13.21 0.05
CA ASP A 363 -8.78 12.47 0.75
C ASP A 363 -8.27 13.22 2.00
N ASN A 364 -9.21 13.61 2.87
CA ASN A 364 -8.93 14.28 4.15
C ASN A 364 -8.25 15.65 4.00
N SER A 365 -8.44 16.33 2.87
CA SER A 365 -7.97 17.70 2.65
C SER A 365 -8.53 18.65 3.72
N PRO A 366 -7.74 19.65 4.17
CA PRO A 366 -8.12 20.53 5.27
C PRO A 366 -9.41 21.31 4.97
N LEU A 367 -10.30 21.35 5.96
CA LEU A 367 -11.59 22.04 5.90
C LEU A 367 -11.68 23.09 6.99
N LEU A 368 -12.09 24.30 6.62
CA LEU A 368 -12.50 25.37 7.52
C LEU A 368 -14.01 25.54 7.46
N ILE A 369 -14.64 25.77 8.60
CA ILE A 369 -16.07 26.12 8.66
C ILE A 369 -16.18 27.60 8.98
N ILE A 370 -16.86 28.35 8.13
CA ILE A 370 -17.10 29.79 8.34
C ILE A 370 -18.58 29.97 8.65
N LYS A 371 -18.87 30.37 9.90
CA LYS A 371 -20.21 30.75 10.33
C LYS A 371 -20.50 32.15 9.79
N ASN A 372 -21.45 32.25 8.86
CA ASN A 372 -21.91 33.53 8.35
C ASN A 372 -22.91 34.15 9.34
N GLU A 373 -22.38 34.91 10.30
CA GLU A 373 -23.13 35.55 11.37
C GLU A 373 -23.33 37.05 11.05
N LYS A 374 -24.57 37.55 11.18
CA LYS A 374 -24.92 38.97 10.95
C LYS A 374 -26.10 39.38 11.81
N GLN A 375 -26.03 40.57 12.43
CA GLN A 375 -27.15 41.25 13.09
C GLN A 375 -27.98 40.30 13.97
N GLU A 376 -27.35 39.74 15.01
CA GLU A 376 -27.94 38.80 16.00
C GLU A 376 -28.19 37.37 15.52
N ARG A 377 -27.89 37.04 14.26
CA ARG A 377 -27.90 35.65 13.78
C ARG A 377 -26.61 34.95 14.15
N THR A 378 -26.68 34.01 15.08
CA THR A 378 -25.58 33.13 15.46
C THR A 378 -25.90 31.69 15.10
N ARG A 379 -24.87 30.91 14.73
CA ARG A 379 -25.01 29.48 14.49
C ARG A 379 -24.23 28.72 15.56
N GLU A 380 -24.94 27.99 16.41
CA GLU A 380 -24.28 27.07 17.34
C GLU A 380 -23.77 25.85 16.59
N ILE A 381 -22.45 25.67 16.59
CA ILE A 381 -21.81 24.49 16.05
C ILE A 381 -20.98 23.86 17.17
N ASN A 382 -21.29 22.62 17.53
CA ASN A 382 -20.51 21.87 18.50
C ASN A 382 -19.19 21.41 17.86
N GLN A 383 -18.16 22.23 17.99
CA GLN A 383 -16.85 21.98 17.41
C GLN A 383 -16.26 20.64 17.85
N ARG A 384 -16.35 20.27 19.14
CA ARG A 384 -15.78 19.01 19.64
C ARG A 384 -16.47 17.80 19.04
N ALA A 385 -17.79 17.82 18.91
CA ALA A 385 -18.55 16.74 18.30
C ALA A 385 -18.19 16.59 16.82
N LEU A 386 -18.14 17.71 16.08
CA LEU A 386 -17.80 17.68 14.65
C LEU A 386 -16.36 17.26 14.39
N GLN A 387 -15.38 17.77 15.14
CA GLN A 387 -13.98 17.36 14.98
C GLN A 387 -13.74 15.89 15.38
N GLY A 388 -14.57 15.34 16.28
CA GLY A 388 -14.57 13.91 16.59
C GLY A 388 -15.11 13.04 15.45
N GLN A 389 -16.00 13.59 14.62
CA GLN A 389 -16.57 12.89 13.47
C GLN A 389 -15.74 13.11 12.19
N PHE A 390 -15.28 14.34 11.94
CA PHE A 390 -14.59 14.77 10.73
C PHE A 390 -13.18 15.29 11.07
N SER A 391 -12.17 14.44 10.90
CA SER A 391 -10.79 14.73 11.31
C SER A 391 -10.09 15.83 10.51
N ASN A 392 -10.62 16.19 9.34
CA ASN A 392 -10.08 17.21 8.46
C ASN A 392 -10.52 18.64 8.80
N ILE A 393 -11.51 18.83 9.68
CA ILE A 393 -11.91 20.15 10.16
C ILE A 393 -10.79 20.77 11.00
N LYS A 394 -10.14 21.80 10.47
CA LYS A 394 -9.03 22.49 11.16
C LYS A 394 -9.54 23.56 12.10
N GLU A 395 -10.50 24.37 11.66
CA GLU A 395 -10.98 25.51 12.43
C GLU A 395 -12.44 25.84 12.10
N ILE A 396 -13.13 26.44 13.07
CA ILE A 396 -14.49 26.98 12.91
C ILE A 396 -14.41 28.46 13.28
N LEU A 397 -14.64 29.33 12.31
CA LEU A 397 -14.54 30.78 12.43
C LEU A 397 -15.92 31.42 12.28
N ALA A 398 -16.08 32.65 12.75
CA ALA A 398 -17.28 33.47 12.54
C ALA A 398 -16.94 34.71 11.72
N THR A 399 -17.85 35.10 10.83
CA THR A 399 -17.80 36.43 10.20
C THR A 399 -18.32 37.45 11.22
N ASN A 400 -17.48 38.41 11.63
CA ASN A 400 -17.87 39.49 12.53
C ASN A 400 -18.48 40.69 11.79
#